data_AF-A0A439TYK1-F1
#
_entry.id   AF-A0A439TYK1-F1
#
_cell.length_a   1.000
_cell.length_b   1.000
_cell.length_c   1.000
_cell.angle_alpha   90.00
_cell.angle_beta   90.00
_cell.angle_gamma   90.00
#
_symmetry.space_group_name_H-M   'P 1'
#
loop_
_entity.id
_entity.type
_entity.pdbx_description
1 polymer ?
#
loop_
_entity_poly.entity_id
_entity_poly.type
_entity_poly.pdbx_seq_one_letter_code
_entity_poly.pdbx_strand_id
1 'polypeptide(L)'
;MPLSETTRTFWDKVVIAHGLRRWYQRRGELRQEGQRVSRHYYDLHCLMQSETGRAALANLDLGADCVRHAAMFFDRPDYYLASAVPGTFAIEPATKMVDALARDYANTTAMIFGADPALMISWRRRGRSRRA
;
A
#
# COMPACT_ATOMS: atom_id res chain seq x y z
N MET A 1 18.22 12.93 -15.21
CA MET A 1 18.13 11.74 -14.34
C MET A 1 16.90 10.97 -14.78
N PRO A 2 16.97 9.67 -15.14
CA PRO A 2 15.79 8.98 -15.62
C PRO A 2 14.84 8.76 -14.44
N LEU A 3 13.67 9.37 -14.50
CA LEU A 3 12.63 9.28 -13.47
C LEU A 3 11.99 7.87 -13.41
N SER A 4 12.37 6.92 -14.28
CA SER A 4 11.65 5.67 -14.52
C SER A 4 11.73 4.65 -13.38
N GLU A 5 12.88 4.47 -12.75
CA GLU A 5 13.04 3.45 -11.69
C GLU A 5 12.34 3.86 -10.38
N THR A 6 12.47 5.12 -9.97
CA THR A 6 11.85 5.61 -8.73
C THR A 6 10.34 5.74 -8.87
N THR A 7 9.83 6.13 -10.05
CA THR A 7 8.38 6.17 -10.32
C THR A 7 7.79 4.76 -10.47
N ARG A 8 8.53 3.81 -11.02
CA ARG A 8 8.16 2.38 -10.98
C ARG A 8 8.08 1.87 -9.53
N THR A 9 9.04 2.24 -8.68
CA THR A 9 9.01 1.88 -7.25
C THR A 9 7.72 2.38 -6.56
N PHE A 10 7.24 3.58 -6.89
CA PHE A 10 5.94 4.07 -6.42
C PHE A 10 4.80 3.14 -6.86
N TRP A 11 4.73 2.80 -8.14
CA TRP A 11 3.69 1.93 -8.68
C TRP A 11 3.75 0.52 -8.10
N ASP A 12 4.93 -0.05 -7.90
CA ASP A 12 5.09 -1.35 -7.24
C ASP A 12 4.51 -1.32 -5.82
N LYS A 13 4.71 -0.24 -5.06
CA LYS A 13 4.11 -0.07 -3.74
C LYS A 13 2.59 0.06 -3.80
N VAL A 14 2.04 0.74 -4.81
CA VAL A 14 0.58 0.81 -5.04
C VAL A 14 0.01 -0.58 -5.32
N VAL A 15 0.66 -1.37 -6.18
CA VAL A 15 0.22 -2.72 -6.52
C VAL A 15 0.29 -3.65 -5.31
N ILE A 16 1.36 -3.59 -4.52
CA ILE A 16 1.50 -4.35 -3.27
C ILE A 16 0.39 -3.97 -2.29
N ALA A 17 0.15 -2.67 -2.08
CA ALA A 17 -0.90 -2.19 -1.18
C ALA A 17 -2.30 -2.64 -1.63
N HIS A 18 -2.57 -2.63 -2.94
CA HIS A 18 -3.81 -3.18 -3.50
C HIS A 18 -3.96 -4.67 -3.13
N GLY A 19 -2.96 -5.48 -3.45
CA GLY A 19 -2.99 -6.93 -3.18
C GLY A 19 -3.19 -7.23 -1.70
N LEU A 20 -2.48 -6.54 -0.81
CA LEU A 20 -2.60 -6.71 0.64
C LEU A 20 -3.97 -6.28 1.17
N ARG A 21 -4.55 -5.22 0.61
CA ARG A 21 -5.91 -4.77 0.98
C ARG A 21 -6.98 -5.75 0.52
N ARG A 22 -6.84 -6.33 -0.68
CA ARG A 22 -7.73 -7.36 -1.23
C ARG A 22 -7.61 -8.67 -0.46
N TRP A 23 -6.39 -9.06 -0.11
CA TRP A 23 -6.13 -10.18 0.78
C TRP A 23 -6.90 -10.02 2.09
N TYR A 24 -6.73 -8.88 2.78
CA TYR A 24 -7.42 -8.63 4.04
C TYR A 24 -8.95 -8.65 3.86
N GLN A 25 -9.47 -8.12 2.74
CA GLN A 25 -10.90 -8.15 2.45
C GLN A 25 -11.46 -9.57 2.40
N ARG A 26 -10.70 -10.51 1.87
CA ARG A 26 -11.13 -11.90 1.65
C ARG A 26 -10.84 -12.82 2.82
N ARG A 27 -9.71 -12.60 3.51
CA ARG A 27 -9.21 -13.47 4.58
C ARG A 27 -9.52 -12.95 5.98
N GLY A 28 -9.80 -11.66 6.14
CA GLY A 28 -10.07 -11.04 7.44
C GLY A 28 -8.81 -10.83 8.31
N GLU A 29 -7.63 -11.17 7.80
CA GLU A 29 -6.35 -11.09 8.50
C GLU A 29 -5.25 -10.51 7.61
N LEU A 30 -4.18 -9.99 8.23
CA LEU A 30 -3.01 -9.58 7.47
C LEU A 30 -2.28 -10.80 6.93
N ARG A 31 -1.73 -10.69 5.72
CA ARG A 31 -0.90 -11.75 5.16
C ARG A 31 0.34 -11.98 6.04
N GLN A 32 0.76 -13.24 6.16
CA GLN A 32 1.94 -13.65 6.93
C GLN A 32 1.93 -13.08 8.36
N GLU A 33 0.75 -13.09 9.00
CA GLU A 33 0.57 -12.57 10.37
C GLU A 33 0.99 -11.11 10.55
N GLY A 34 0.96 -10.34 9.46
CA GLY A 34 1.35 -8.96 9.46
C GLY A 34 2.80 -8.71 9.11
N GLN A 35 3.70 -9.70 9.15
CA GLN A 35 5.15 -9.52 8.96
C GLN A 35 5.49 -8.55 7.83
N ARG A 36 5.82 -7.30 8.19
CA ARG A 36 6.25 -6.19 7.31
C ARG A 36 5.17 -5.56 6.42
N VAL A 37 3.90 -5.92 6.58
CA VAL A 37 2.78 -5.32 5.82
C VAL A 37 2.70 -3.82 6.09
N SER A 38 2.83 -3.39 7.35
CA SER A 38 2.83 -1.97 7.74
C SER A 38 3.93 -1.16 7.06
N ARG A 39 5.10 -1.75 6.79
CA ARG A 39 6.22 -1.08 6.11
C ARG A 39 5.87 -0.73 4.66
N HIS A 40 5.18 -1.62 3.94
CA HIS A 40 4.74 -1.31 2.58
C HIS A 40 3.80 -0.11 2.55
N TYR A 41 2.90 -0.03 3.52
CA TYR A 41 1.98 1.11 3.65
C TYR A 41 2.69 2.40 4.10
N TYR A 42 3.69 2.30 4.99
CA TYR A 42 4.52 3.43 5.39
C TYR A 42 5.33 3.97 4.20
N ASP A 43 6.03 3.10 3.48
CA ASP A 43 6.80 3.47 2.29
C ASP A 43 5.90 4.15 1.25
N LEU A 44 4.71 3.60 1.00
CA LEU A 44 3.75 4.19 0.07
C LEU A 44 3.29 5.57 0.53
N HIS A 45 3.06 5.78 1.83
CA HIS A 45 2.72 7.09 2.37
C HIS A 45 3.85 8.11 2.17
N CYS A 46 5.09 7.74 2.45
CA CYS A 46 6.25 8.59 2.21
C CYS A 46 6.38 8.94 0.72
N LEU A 47 6.24 7.95 -0.16
CA LEU A 47 6.33 8.18 -1.61
C LEU A 47 5.19 9.07 -2.13
N MET A 48 3.95 8.92 -1.61
CA MET A 48 2.81 9.78 -1.98
C MET A 48 3.05 11.27 -1.67
N GLN A 49 3.90 11.60 -0.69
CA GLN A 49 4.21 12.98 -0.32
C GLN A 49 5.43 13.55 -1.06
N SER A 50 6.20 12.68 -1.71
CA SER A 50 7.41 13.04 -2.43
C SER A 50 7.13 13.59 -3.84
N GLU A 51 8.13 14.25 -4.43
CA GLU A 51 8.10 14.64 -5.83
C GLU A 51 8.02 13.43 -6.78
N THR A 52 8.66 12.32 -6.41
CA THR A 52 8.55 11.04 -7.12
C THR A 52 7.10 10.59 -7.24
N GLY A 53 6.32 10.69 -6.15
CA GLY A 53 4.89 10.32 -6.17
C GLY A 53 4.10 11.19 -7.14
N ARG A 54 4.37 12.50 -7.16
CA ARG A 54 3.74 13.44 -8.12
C ARG A 54 4.11 13.08 -9.56
N ALA A 55 5.38 12.81 -9.83
CA ALA A 55 5.83 12.40 -11.17
C ALA A 55 5.24 11.05 -11.60
N ALA A 56 5.13 10.08 -10.69
CA ALA A 56 4.55 8.77 -10.98
C ALA A 56 3.05 8.87 -11.30
N LEU A 57 2.32 9.69 -10.56
CA LEU A 57 0.89 9.92 -10.79
C LEU A 57 0.60 10.61 -12.13
N ALA A 58 1.57 11.34 -12.69
CA ALA A 58 1.45 11.91 -14.05
C ALA A 58 1.61 10.86 -15.17
N ASN A 59 1.98 9.62 -14.84
CA ASN A 59 2.15 8.53 -15.79
C ASN A 59 1.40 7.27 -15.31
N LEU A 60 0.10 7.23 -15.56
CA LEU A 60 -0.78 6.11 -15.18
C LEU A 60 -0.50 4.84 -16.01
N ASP A 61 0.02 4.98 -17.23
CA ASP A 61 0.37 3.85 -18.09
C ASP A 61 1.50 3.02 -17.48
N LEU A 62 2.51 3.67 -16.88
CA LEU A 62 3.53 2.98 -16.10
C LEU A 62 2.92 2.18 -14.94
N GLY A 63 1.86 2.70 -14.31
CA GLY A 63 1.12 1.97 -13.29
C GLY A 63 0.43 0.73 -13.83
N ALA A 64 -0.24 0.84 -14.99
CA ALA A 64 -0.85 -0.30 -15.66
C ALA A 64 0.20 -1.35 -16.06
N ASP A 65 1.37 -0.94 -16.54
CA ASP A 65 2.49 -1.82 -16.86
C ASP A 65 2.99 -2.58 -15.63
N CYS A 66 3.13 -1.90 -14.48
CA CYS A 66 3.52 -2.53 -13.22
C CYS A 66 2.48 -3.55 -12.75
N VAL A 67 1.18 -3.26 -12.91
CA VAL A 67 0.10 -4.20 -12.62
C VAL A 67 0.20 -5.44 -13.51
N ARG A 68 0.35 -5.27 -14.83
CA ARG A 68 0.49 -6.41 -15.76
C ARG A 68 1.69 -7.28 -15.39
N HIS A 69 2.83 -6.65 -15.11
CA HIS A 69 4.03 -7.35 -14.69
C HIS A 69 3.80 -8.12 -13.38
N ALA A 70 3.20 -7.48 -12.37
CA ALA A 70 2.94 -8.14 -11.10
C ALA A 70 1.91 -9.27 -11.21
N ALA A 71 0.88 -9.11 -12.06
CA ALA A 71 -0.12 -10.13 -12.30
C ALA A 71 0.49 -11.41 -12.91
N MET A 72 1.52 -11.27 -13.74
CA MET A 72 2.20 -12.40 -14.37
C MET A 72 3.04 -13.23 -13.38
N PHE A 73 3.69 -12.58 -12.41
CA PHE A 73 4.68 -13.25 -11.54
C PHE A 73 4.25 -13.43 -10.08
N PHE A 74 3.36 -12.57 -9.57
CA PHE A 74 3.06 -12.48 -8.15
C PHE A 74 1.57 -12.60 -7.82
N ASP A 75 0.71 -12.81 -8.82
CA ASP A 75 -0.71 -12.90 -8.54
C ASP A 75 -1.04 -14.11 -7.67
N ARG A 76 -2.07 -13.89 -6.86
CA ARG A 76 -2.71 -14.88 -6.01
C ARG A 76 -4.21 -14.61 -6.16
N PRO A 77 -5.07 -15.63 -6.17
CA PRO A 77 -6.51 -15.41 -6.25
C PRO A 77 -6.99 -14.32 -5.30
N ASP A 78 -6.47 -14.30 -4.06
CA ASP A 78 -6.81 -13.34 -3.02
C ASP A 78 -6.29 -11.91 -3.21
N TYR A 79 -5.27 -11.71 -4.04
CA TYR A 79 -4.75 -10.38 -4.34
C TYR A 79 -5.60 -9.66 -5.38
N TYR A 80 -6.25 -10.42 -6.26
CA TYR A 80 -7.17 -9.90 -7.26
C TYR A 80 -6.58 -8.76 -8.09
N LEU A 81 -5.32 -8.95 -8.54
CA LEU A 81 -4.56 -7.91 -9.24
C LEU A 81 -5.19 -7.49 -10.56
N ALA A 82 -5.98 -8.36 -11.19
CA ALA A 82 -6.78 -8.02 -12.38
C ALA A 82 -7.74 -6.82 -12.15
N SER A 83 -8.11 -6.52 -10.90
CA SER A 83 -8.95 -5.36 -10.56
C SER A 83 -8.18 -4.07 -10.28
N ALA A 84 -6.84 -4.12 -10.26
CA ALA A 84 -5.98 -2.99 -9.98
C ALA A 84 -5.74 -2.17 -11.25
N VAL A 85 -6.75 -1.44 -11.71
CA VAL A 85 -6.63 -0.54 -12.86
C VAL A 85 -6.58 0.92 -12.38
N PRO A 86 -6.08 1.86 -13.22
CA PRO A 86 -6.11 3.28 -12.87
C PRO A 86 -7.50 3.74 -12.38
N GLY A 87 -7.54 4.39 -11.23
CA GLY A 87 -8.78 4.84 -10.58
C GLY A 87 -9.45 3.82 -9.64
N THR A 88 -9.07 2.55 -9.64
CA THR A 88 -9.71 1.50 -8.81
C THR A 88 -8.80 0.92 -7.73
N PHE A 89 -7.59 1.46 -7.58
CA PHE A 89 -6.61 0.93 -6.63
C PHE A 89 -7.14 0.93 -5.19
N ALA A 90 -7.34 -0.27 -4.63
CA ALA A 90 -7.77 -0.48 -3.26
C ALA A 90 -6.58 -0.31 -2.29
N ILE A 91 -6.13 0.92 -2.05
CA ILE A 91 -4.96 1.19 -1.19
C ILE A 91 -5.33 1.72 0.20
N GLU A 92 -6.59 2.04 0.46
CA GLU A 92 -7.02 2.47 1.80
C GLU A 92 -7.28 1.25 2.70
N PRO A 93 -6.57 1.11 3.85
CA PRO A 93 -6.82 0.03 4.80
C PRO A 93 -8.27 0.02 5.29
N ALA A 94 -8.86 -1.17 5.47
CA ALA A 94 -10.15 -1.28 6.17
C ALA A 94 -9.99 -0.87 7.64
N THR A 95 -11.07 -0.39 8.29
CA THR A 95 -11.01 0.02 9.70
C THR A 95 -10.41 -1.06 10.62
N LYS A 96 -10.85 -2.32 10.47
CA LYS A 96 -10.29 -3.46 11.25
C LYS A 96 -8.84 -3.80 10.88
N MET A 97 -8.44 -3.51 9.63
CA MET A 97 -7.07 -3.69 9.16
C MET A 97 -6.12 -2.68 9.81
N VAL A 98 -6.58 -1.45 10.08
CA VAL A 98 -5.77 -0.40 10.72
C VAL A 98 -5.23 -0.86 12.08
N ASP A 99 -6.05 -1.52 12.91
CA ASP A 99 -5.59 -2.00 14.22
C ASP A 99 -4.58 -3.15 14.08
N ALA A 100 -4.73 -4.01 13.07
CA ALA A 100 -3.75 -5.04 12.77
C ALA A 100 -2.43 -4.45 12.25
N LEU A 101 -2.50 -3.46 11.37
CA LEU A 101 -1.33 -2.72 10.88
C LEU A 101 -0.62 -1.97 12.01
N ALA A 102 -1.37 -1.43 12.98
CA ALA A 102 -0.81 -0.80 14.18
C ALA A 102 0.08 -1.74 14.97
N ARG A 103 -0.41 -2.97 15.21
CA ARG A 103 0.31 -4.00 15.95
C ARG A 103 1.53 -4.49 15.19
N ASP A 104 1.40 -4.73 13.88
CA ASP A 104 2.53 -5.09 13.02
C ASP A 104 3.60 -3.99 13.03
N TYR A 105 3.19 -2.73 12.92
CA TYR A 105 4.11 -1.59 12.97
C TYR A 105 4.87 -1.57 14.30
N ALA A 106 4.17 -1.68 15.44
CA ALA A 106 4.82 -1.72 16.75
C ALA A 106 5.83 -2.88 16.88
N ASN A 107 5.45 -4.08 16.38
CA ASN A 107 6.31 -5.27 16.40
C ASN A 107 7.55 -5.14 15.49
N THR A 108 7.50 -4.27 14.47
CA THR A 108 8.63 -4.02 13.56
C THR A 108 9.41 -2.74 13.90
N THR A 109 8.88 -1.87 14.77
CA THR A 109 9.50 -0.58 15.16
C THR A 109 10.67 -0.75 16.14
N ALA A 110 10.79 -1.88 16.83
CA ALA A 110 11.95 -2.17 17.68
C ALA A 110 13.31 -2.17 16.91
N MET A 111 13.29 -2.11 15.57
CA MET A 111 14.48 -1.98 14.71
C MET A 111 14.53 -0.68 13.87
N ILE A 112 13.62 0.29 14.06
CA ILE A 112 13.55 1.52 13.25
C ILE A 112 13.77 2.75 14.13
N PHE A 113 14.97 3.34 14.07
CA PHE A 113 15.20 4.70 14.57
C PHE A 113 14.45 5.71 13.67
N GLY A 114 13.63 6.59 14.27
CA GLY A 114 12.97 7.71 13.55
C GLY A 114 11.53 7.50 13.07
N ALA A 115 10.78 6.55 13.64
CA ALA A 115 9.37 6.32 13.30
C ALA A 115 8.47 7.55 13.57
N ASP A 116 7.80 8.06 12.52
CA ASP A 116 6.83 9.16 12.61
C ASP A 116 5.42 8.65 13.02
N PRO A 117 4.89 9.06 14.20
CA PRO A 117 3.53 8.70 14.66
C PRO A 117 2.39 9.23 13.76
N ALA A 118 2.65 10.18 12.85
CA ALA A 118 1.63 10.84 12.05
C ALA A 118 0.88 9.89 11.10
N LEU A 119 1.52 8.83 10.62
CA LEU A 119 0.90 7.83 9.73
C LEU A 119 -0.33 7.16 10.40
N MET A 120 -0.14 6.70 11.64
CA MET A 120 -1.16 6.00 12.41
C MET A 120 -2.37 6.90 12.72
N ILE A 121 -2.09 8.17 13.01
CA ILE A 121 -3.12 9.19 13.26
C ILE A 121 -3.93 9.46 11.97
N SER A 122 -3.25 9.57 10.84
CA SER A 122 -3.84 9.77 9.51
C SER A 122 -4.79 8.63 9.11
N TRP A 123 -4.42 7.36 9.34
CA TRP A 123 -5.32 6.21 9.07
C TRP A 123 -6.51 6.14 10.02
N ARG A 124 -6.30 6.42 11.32
CA ARG A 124 -7.39 6.46 12.32
C ARG A 124 -8.39 7.60 12.09
N ARG A 125 -7.99 8.71 11.45
CA ARG A 125 -8.89 9.81 11.06
C ARG A 125 -9.70 9.47 9.83
N ARG A 126 -9.07 8.95 8.75
CA ARG A 126 -9.77 8.55 7.52
C ARG A 126 -10.74 7.38 7.71
N GLY A 127 -10.36 6.37 8.50
CA GLY A 127 -11.23 5.23 8.79
C GLY A 127 -12.50 5.54 9.62
N ARG A 128 -12.61 6.74 10.21
CA ARG A 128 -13.81 7.23 10.91
C ARG A 128 -14.70 8.13 10.05
N SER A 129 -14.17 8.67 8.94
CA SER A 129 -14.85 9.66 8.10
C SER A 129 -15.87 9.08 7.12
N ARG A 130 -15.97 7.76 6.97
CA ARG A 130 -16.94 7.08 6.07
C ARG A 130 -18.19 6.55 6.80
N ARG A 131 -18.55 7.13 7.96
CA ARG A 131 -19.82 6.85 8.68
C ARG A 131 -20.70 8.10 8.83
N ALA A 132 -20.64 9.01 7.87
CA ALA A 132 -21.61 10.09 7.70
C ALA A 132 -22.22 9.97 6.30
#